data_AF-A0A6L3SNM2-F1
#
_entry.id   AF-A0A6L3SNM2-F1
#
_cell.length_a   1.000
_cell.length_b   1.000
_cell.length_c   1.000
_cell.angle_alpha   90.00
_cell.angle_beta   90.00
_cell.angle_gamma   90.00
#
_symmetry.space_group_name_H-M   'P 1'
#
loop_
_entity.id
_entity.type
_entity.pdbx_description
1 polymer ?
#
loop_
_entity_poly.entity_id
_entity_poly.type
_entity_poly.pdbx_seq_one_letter_code
_entity_poly.pdbx_strand_id
1 'polypeptide(L)'
;MTMYHDSPLVAEGHRIRNAFNGETFIFTHVREDASAFQFDVLLEPGGMQTGTGMHHVHPFASEAFTVKSGKLALSIQGECRILGAGENCVIAAGIPHFFRNGHAGETLFTARFTPGQQFLRFFLNMASGTADHPDWYDERGEPPLLLRALALHHYAGHGYAAAIPIWLQRALFASLTPFAYLAGYRLSVTQNRQ
;
A
#
# COMPACT_ATOMS: atom_id res chain seq x y z
N MET A 1 -7.96 -2.03 -37.27
CA MET A 1 -8.18 -1.38 -35.96
C MET A 1 -7.89 -2.44 -34.90
N THR A 2 -6.61 -2.59 -34.57
CA THR A 2 -6.14 -3.65 -33.66
C THR A 2 -6.32 -3.13 -32.25
N MET A 3 -7.31 -3.67 -31.53
CA MET A 3 -7.50 -3.41 -30.11
C MET A 3 -6.26 -3.95 -29.40
N TYR A 4 -5.34 -3.09 -28.97
CA TYR A 4 -4.33 -3.46 -27.99
C TYR A 4 -5.10 -3.86 -26.72
N HIS A 5 -5.24 -5.15 -26.47
CA HIS A 5 -5.49 -5.63 -25.13
C HIS A 5 -4.16 -5.49 -24.38
N ASP A 6 -3.95 -4.34 -23.75
CA ASP A 6 -2.90 -4.20 -22.74
C ASP A 6 -3.12 -5.32 -21.74
N SER A 7 -2.18 -6.27 -21.73
CA SER A 7 -2.19 -7.35 -20.76
C SER A 7 -2.06 -6.73 -19.38
N PRO A 8 -2.83 -7.18 -18.38
CA PRO A 8 -2.79 -6.59 -17.06
C PRO A 8 -1.38 -6.73 -16.49
N LEU A 9 -0.95 -5.73 -15.71
CA LEU A 9 0.39 -5.69 -15.08
C LEU A 9 0.68 -6.94 -14.24
N VAL A 10 -0.38 -7.58 -13.76
CA VAL A 10 -0.35 -8.79 -12.96
C VAL A 10 -1.64 -9.59 -13.24
N ALA A 11 -1.59 -10.91 -13.10
CA ALA A 11 -2.78 -11.74 -13.24
C ALA A 11 -3.82 -11.43 -12.15
N GLU A 12 -5.10 -11.49 -12.50
CA GLU A 12 -6.18 -11.36 -11.51
C GLU A 12 -6.09 -12.49 -10.48
N GLY A 13 -6.25 -12.15 -9.21
CA GLY A 13 -6.08 -13.08 -8.08
C GLY A 13 -4.63 -13.41 -7.74
N HIS A 14 -3.64 -12.77 -8.40
CA HIS A 14 -2.23 -12.95 -8.04
C HIS A 14 -1.99 -12.53 -6.58
N ARG A 15 -1.18 -13.33 -5.88
CA ARG A 15 -0.93 -13.20 -4.45
C ARG A 15 0.55 -12.95 -4.21
N ILE A 16 0.86 -11.88 -3.49
CA ILE A 16 2.23 -11.56 -3.09
C ILE A 16 2.25 -11.36 -1.58
N ARG A 17 3.03 -12.19 -0.89
CA ARG A 17 3.16 -12.16 0.58
C ARG A 17 4.36 -11.31 0.97
N ASN A 18 4.13 -10.29 1.79
CA ASN A 18 5.16 -9.59 2.54
C ASN A 18 5.44 -10.36 3.84
N ALA A 19 6.56 -11.07 3.88
CA ALA A 19 6.93 -11.92 5.02
C ALA A 19 7.27 -11.14 6.29
N PHE A 20 7.66 -9.86 6.18
CA PHE A 20 8.07 -9.05 7.32
C PHE A 20 6.92 -8.65 8.22
N ASN A 21 5.72 -8.49 7.65
CA ASN A 21 4.57 -7.93 8.33
C ASN A 21 3.33 -8.85 8.30
N GLY A 22 3.44 -10.05 7.72
CA GLY A 22 2.34 -11.02 7.64
C GLY A 22 1.18 -10.58 6.74
N GLU A 23 1.42 -9.63 5.82
CA GLU A 23 0.44 -9.13 4.86
C GLU A 23 0.57 -9.85 3.53
N THR A 24 -0.55 -10.27 2.95
CA THR A 24 -0.61 -10.77 1.58
C THR A 24 -1.53 -9.91 0.74
N PHE A 25 -0.96 -9.32 -0.32
CA PHE A 25 -1.67 -8.59 -1.36
C PHE A 25 -2.30 -9.59 -2.32
N ILE A 26 -3.61 -9.53 -2.49
CA ILE A 26 -4.38 -10.36 -3.44
C ILE A 26 -4.99 -9.42 -4.47
N PHE A 27 -4.37 -9.34 -5.66
CA PHE A 27 -4.75 -8.39 -6.71
C PHE A 27 -6.02 -8.84 -7.43
N THR A 28 -7.19 -8.61 -6.83
CA THR A 28 -8.50 -8.99 -7.37
C THR A 28 -8.99 -8.06 -8.48
N HIS A 29 -8.50 -6.81 -8.55
CA HIS A 29 -8.83 -5.88 -9.63
C HIS A 29 -7.53 -5.32 -10.20
N VAL A 30 -7.18 -5.78 -11.41
CA VAL A 30 -5.87 -5.55 -12.04
C VAL A 30 -5.91 -4.62 -13.25
N ARG A 31 -7.09 -4.02 -13.52
CA ARG A 31 -7.23 -3.00 -14.54
C ARG A 31 -6.94 -1.64 -13.92
N GLU A 32 -6.22 -0.81 -14.66
CA GLU A 32 -6.02 0.58 -14.28
C GLU A 32 -7.31 1.36 -14.50
N ASP A 33 -7.91 1.83 -13.42
CA ASP A 33 -9.12 2.65 -13.41
C ASP A 33 -8.88 3.89 -12.56
N ALA A 34 -9.03 5.07 -13.18
CA ALA A 34 -8.83 6.34 -12.51
C ALA A 34 -9.89 6.59 -11.41
N SER A 35 -11.07 5.98 -11.52
CA SER A 35 -12.19 6.20 -10.61
C SER A 35 -12.03 5.45 -9.28
N ALA A 36 -11.51 4.24 -9.28
CA ALA A 36 -11.25 3.47 -8.08
C ALA A 36 -10.22 2.36 -8.31
N PHE A 37 -9.50 2.00 -7.26
CA PHE A 37 -8.66 0.81 -7.20
C PHE A 37 -9.06 -0.02 -6.00
N GLN A 38 -9.11 -1.34 -6.12
CA GLN A 38 -9.37 -2.21 -4.98
C GLN A 38 -8.62 -3.53 -5.09
N PHE A 39 -8.30 -4.11 -3.95
CA PHE A 39 -7.67 -5.41 -3.84
C PHE A 39 -8.02 -6.03 -2.49
N ASP A 40 -7.80 -7.32 -2.37
CA ASP A 40 -7.98 -8.01 -1.11
C ASP A 40 -6.65 -8.08 -0.36
N VAL A 41 -6.73 -8.01 0.96
CA VAL A 41 -5.61 -8.13 1.88
C VAL A 41 -5.91 -9.24 2.87
N LEU A 42 -5.00 -10.20 2.96
CA LEU A 42 -5.00 -11.21 4.01
C LEU A 42 -3.91 -10.86 5.03
N LEU A 43 -4.29 -10.75 6.30
CA LEU A 43 -3.38 -10.60 7.41
C LEU A 43 -3.30 -11.87 8.23
N GLU A 44 -2.08 -12.36 8.42
CA GLU A 44 -1.76 -13.44 9.34
C GLU A 44 -2.00 -13.02 10.81
N PRO A 45 -2.10 -13.97 11.76
CA PRO A 45 -2.10 -13.64 13.18
C PRO A 45 -0.91 -12.75 13.56
N GLY A 46 -1.16 -11.61 14.19
CA GLY A 46 -0.11 -10.63 14.50
C GLY A 46 0.34 -9.79 13.29
N GLY A 47 -0.32 -9.91 12.14
CA GLY A 47 -0.03 -9.15 10.94
C GLY A 47 -0.18 -7.64 11.14
N MET A 48 0.67 -6.91 10.43
CA MET A 48 0.81 -5.45 10.45
C MET A 48 1.31 -4.83 11.76
N GLN A 49 2.15 -5.55 12.51
CA GLN A 49 2.81 -4.98 13.69
C GLN A 49 4.02 -4.08 13.38
N THR A 50 4.64 -4.27 12.22
CA THR A 50 5.85 -3.58 11.73
C THR A 50 5.63 -3.06 10.30
N GLY A 51 6.61 -2.36 9.75
CA GLY A 51 6.58 -1.89 8.36
C GLY A 51 5.46 -0.86 8.14
N THR A 52 4.62 -1.11 7.14
CA THR A 52 3.49 -0.27 6.77
C THR A 52 2.39 -0.14 7.83
N GLY A 53 2.48 -0.88 8.95
CA GLY A 53 1.56 -0.81 10.10
C GLY A 53 1.70 0.46 10.96
N MET A 54 2.25 1.54 10.41
CA MET A 54 2.40 2.85 11.03
C MET A 54 1.34 3.84 10.53
N HIS A 55 1.10 4.89 11.31
CA HIS A 55 0.21 5.98 10.91
C HIS A 55 0.66 6.62 9.59
N HIS A 56 -0.19 6.49 8.58
CA HIS A 56 0.00 7.11 7.28
C HIS A 56 -1.25 7.88 6.87
N VAL A 57 -1.11 8.64 5.79
CA VAL A 57 -2.18 9.44 5.21
C VAL A 57 -2.15 9.40 3.70
N HIS A 58 -3.33 9.27 3.10
CA HIS A 58 -3.57 9.42 1.67
C HIS A 58 -4.14 10.82 1.39
N PRO A 59 -3.36 11.77 0.86
CA PRO A 59 -3.81 13.17 0.75
C PRO A 59 -4.96 13.39 -0.24
N PHE A 60 -5.13 12.50 -1.22
CA PHE A 60 -6.06 12.72 -2.33
C PHE A 60 -7.07 11.58 -2.53
N ALA A 61 -6.97 10.48 -1.77
CA ALA A 61 -7.89 9.36 -1.87
C ALA A 61 -8.49 9.01 -0.51
N SER A 62 -9.79 8.69 -0.51
CA SER A 62 -10.40 7.95 0.58
C SER A 62 -10.02 6.47 0.47
N GLU A 63 -9.84 5.82 1.60
CA GLU A 63 -9.65 4.37 1.70
C GLU A 63 -10.84 3.74 2.41
N ALA A 64 -11.45 2.74 1.80
CA ALA A 64 -12.53 1.96 2.38
C ALA A 64 -12.06 0.55 2.69
N PHE A 65 -12.40 0.08 3.88
CA PHE A 65 -12.14 -1.27 4.36
C PHE A 65 -13.45 -2.03 4.45
N THR A 66 -13.53 -3.22 3.85
CA THR A 66 -14.68 -4.13 3.99
C THR A 66 -14.18 -5.50 4.43
N VAL A 67 -14.50 -5.91 5.66
CA VAL A 67 -14.03 -7.18 6.22
C VAL A 67 -14.85 -8.34 5.67
N LYS A 68 -14.16 -9.34 5.10
CA LYS A 68 -14.78 -10.58 4.60
C LYS A 68 -14.80 -11.67 5.67
N SER A 69 -13.71 -11.80 6.41
CA SER A 69 -13.59 -12.73 7.53
C SER A 69 -12.58 -12.21 8.56
N GLY A 70 -12.70 -12.68 9.80
CA GLY A 70 -11.81 -12.30 10.90
C GLY A 70 -12.16 -10.96 11.54
N LYS A 71 -11.14 -10.25 12.04
CA LYS A 71 -11.29 -8.95 12.72
C LYS A 71 -10.18 -7.97 12.32
N LEU A 72 -10.56 -6.83 11.76
CA LEU A 72 -9.62 -5.76 11.41
C LEU A 72 -9.63 -4.69 12.50
N ALA A 73 -8.47 -4.43 13.12
CA ALA A 73 -8.30 -3.30 14.03
C ALA A 73 -7.83 -2.08 13.23
N LEU A 74 -8.61 -1.00 13.25
CA LEU A 74 -8.30 0.28 12.63
C LEU A 74 -7.99 1.30 13.72
N SER A 75 -6.92 2.08 13.55
CA SER A 75 -6.74 3.34 14.27
C SER A 75 -6.97 4.49 13.31
N ILE A 76 -7.89 5.40 13.66
CA ILE A 76 -8.29 6.54 12.83
C ILE A 76 -8.20 7.78 13.72
N GLN A 77 -7.30 8.71 13.39
CA GLN A 77 -7.03 9.89 14.23
C GLN A 77 -6.75 9.56 15.71
N GLY A 78 -6.16 8.40 15.99
CA GLY A 78 -5.84 7.95 17.35
C GLY A 78 -6.97 7.18 18.05
N GLU A 79 -8.17 7.11 17.47
CA GLU A 79 -9.25 6.26 17.97
C GLU A 79 -9.16 4.86 17.39
N CYS A 80 -9.26 3.84 18.24
CA CYS A 80 -9.27 2.44 17.82
C CYS A 80 -10.69 1.94 17.57
N ARG A 81 -10.89 1.24 16.45
CA ARG A 81 -12.13 0.56 16.08
C ARG A 81 -11.80 -0.86 15.63
N ILE A 82 -12.68 -1.81 15.93
CA ILE A 82 -12.57 -3.18 15.44
C ILE A 82 -13.74 -3.45 14.52
N LEU A 83 -13.44 -3.88 13.30
CA LEU A 83 -14.43 -4.34 12.32
C LEU A 83 -14.42 -5.87 12.27
N GLY A 84 -15.58 -6.49 12.38
CA GLY A 84 -15.81 -7.91 12.12
C GLY A 84 -16.31 -8.18 10.70
N ALA A 85 -16.49 -9.44 10.37
CA ALA A 85 -16.98 -9.87 9.06
C ALA A 85 -18.30 -9.19 8.65
N GLY A 86 -18.35 -8.67 7.43
CA GLY A 86 -19.48 -7.92 6.87
C GLY A 86 -19.48 -6.42 7.21
N GLU A 87 -18.68 -5.99 8.18
CA GLU A 87 -18.57 -4.57 8.54
C GLU A 87 -17.61 -3.82 7.60
N ASN A 88 -17.84 -2.52 7.46
CA ASN A 88 -17.02 -1.65 6.65
C ASN A 88 -16.75 -0.31 7.32
N CYS A 89 -15.66 0.35 6.91
CA CYS A 89 -15.33 1.70 7.32
C CYS A 89 -14.69 2.46 6.16
N VAL A 90 -15.13 3.70 5.93
CA VAL A 90 -14.51 4.62 4.96
C VAL A 90 -13.72 5.67 5.71
N ILE A 91 -12.45 5.79 5.37
CA ILE A 91 -11.53 6.81 5.86
C ILE A 91 -11.41 7.87 4.77
N ALA A 92 -11.79 9.11 5.09
CA ALA A 92 -11.70 10.22 4.14
C ALA A 92 -10.24 10.56 3.81
N ALA A 93 -10.03 11.18 2.65
CA ALA A 93 -8.72 11.67 2.26
C ALA A 93 -8.15 12.64 3.31
N GLY A 94 -6.84 12.55 3.55
CA GLY A 94 -6.14 13.41 4.52
C GLY A 94 -6.28 12.98 5.97
N ILE A 95 -7.04 11.93 6.29
CA ILE A 95 -7.21 11.45 7.67
C ILE A 95 -6.10 10.43 8.01
N PRO A 96 -5.29 10.66 9.06
CA PRO A 96 -4.28 9.70 9.50
C PRO A 96 -4.89 8.39 10.01
N HIS A 97 -4.34 7.26 9.56
CA HIS A 97 -4.78 5.94 9.98
C HIS A 97 -3.69 4.87 9.88
N PHE A 98 -3.96 3.72 10.50
CA PHE A 98 -3.29 2.45 10.23
C PHE A 98 -4.25 1.30 10.53
N PHE A 99 -3.94 0.11 10.04
CA PHE A 99 -4.70 -1.09 10.34
C PHE A 99 -3.80 -2.24 10.80
N ARG A 100 -4.36 -3.17 11.58
CA ARG A 100 -3.70 -4.39 12.06
C ARG A 100 -4.67 -5.55 12.10
N ASN A 101 -4.13 -6.77 12.14
CA ASN A 101 -4.97 -7.91 12.51
C ASN A 101 -5.46 -7.75 13.96
N GLY A 102 -6.77 -7.73 14.15
CA GLY A 102 -7.43 -7.47 15.43
C GLY A 102 -7.73 -8.72 16.26
N HIS A 103 -7.25 -9.91 15.85
CA HIS A 103 -7.45 -11.15 16.61
C HIS A 103 -6.37 -12.21 16.35
N ALA A 104 -6.52 -13.39 16.96
CA ALA A 104 -5.58 -14.51 16.89
C ALA A 104 -5.68 -15.40 15.62
N GLY A 105 -6.69 -15.18 14.77
CA GLY A 105 -6.84 -15.87 13.48
C GLY A 105 -6.36 -15.02 12.30
N GLU A 106 -6.64 -15.47 11.08
CA GLU A 106 -6.43 -14.68 9.86
C GLU A 106 -7.58 -13.68 9.63
N THR A 107 -7.24 -12.49 9.12
CA THR A 107 -8.22 -11.46 8.76
C THR A 107 -8.13 -11.17 7.27
N LEU A 108 -9.24 -11.34 6.55
CA LEU A 108 -9.36 -11.04 5.12
C LEU A 108 -10.29 -9.85 4.92
N PHE A 109 -9.85 -8.84 4.19
CA PHE A 109 -10.66 -7.67 3.87
C PHE A 109 -10.37 -7.16 2.45
N THR A 110 -11.28 -6.36 1.90
CA THR A 110 -11.02 -5.56 0.70
C THR A 110 -10.61 -4.15 1.11
N ALA A 111 -9.50 -3.68 0.57
CA ALA A 111 -9.13 -2.26 0.60
C ALA A 111 -9.53 -1.62 -0.74
N ARG A 112 -10.19 -0.46 -0.68
CA ARG A 112 -10.62 0.28 -1.87
C ARG A 112 -10.25 1.75 -1.76
N PHE A 113 -9.61 2.27 -2.80
CA PHE A 113 -9.15 3.64 -2.91
C PHE A 113 -10.01 4.40 -3.93
N THR A 114 -10.40 5.62 -3.59
CA THR A 114 -11.17 6.50 -4.49
C THR A 114 -10.65 7.93 -4.38
N PRO A 115 -10.16 8.54 -5.48
CA PRO A 115 -9.96 7.96 -6.81
C PRO A 115 -8.88 6.87 -6.83
N GLY A 116 -8.87 6.03 -7.88
CA GLY A 116 -7.95 4.89 -8.01
C GLY A 116 -6.49 5.27 -8.26
N GLN A 117 -6.24 6.48 -8.77
CA GLN A 117 -4.90 7.02 -9.06
C GLN A 117 -3.99 5.98 -9.74
N GLN A 118 -2.81 5.70 -9.18
CA GLN A 118 -1.90 4.64 -9.63
C GLN A 118 -1.68 3.61 -8.50
N PHE A 119 -2.68 3.40 -7.62
CA PHE A 119 -2.54 2.52 -6.47
C PHE A 119 -2.23 1.06 -6.87
N LEU A 120 -2.74 0.56 -8.00
CA LEU A 120 -2.35 -0.76 -8.52
C LEU A 120 -0.83 -0.89 -8.65
N ARG A 121 -0.20 0.07 -9.34
CA ARG A 121 1.25 0.09 -9.55
C ARG A 121 2.01 0.32 -8.25
N PHE A 122 1.52 1.21 -7.38
CA PHE A 122 2.11 1.48 -6.07
C PHE A 122 2.16 0.22 -5.19
N PHE A 123 1.02 -0.44 -5.00
CA PHE A 123 0.92 -1.65 -4.17
C PHE A 123 1.67 -2.84 -4.80
N LEU A 124 1.66 -2.97 -6.14
CA LEU A 124 2.44 -3.99 -6.82
C LEU A 124 3.95 -3.81 -6.59
N ASN A 125 4.48 -2.58 -6.68
CA ASN A 125 5.88 -2.32 -6.36
C ASN A 125 6.21 -2.59 -4.90
N MET A 126 5.33 -2.21 -3.98
CA MET A 126 5.55 -2.45 -2.55
C MET A 126 5.59 -3.95 -2.26
N ALA A 127 4.61 -4.68 -2.76
CA ALA A 127 4.50 -6.12 -2.55
C ALA A 127 5.68 -6.86 -3.20
N SER A 128 5.92 -6.66 -4.50
CA SER A 128 7.03 -7.27 -5.23
C SER A 128 8.38 -6.89 -4.64
N GLY A 129 8.57 -5.63 -4.22
CA GLY A 129 9.81 -5.20 -3.59
C GLY A 129 10.15 -6.05 -2.37
N THR A 130 9.19 -6.27 -1.46
CA THR A 130 9.42 -7.08 -0.26
C THR A 130 9.60 -8.58 -0.54
N ALA A 131 9.00 -9.09 -1.62
CA ALA A 131 9.06 -10.50 -1.99
C ALA A 131 10.31 -10.85 -2.80
N ASP A 132 10.68 -10.01 -3.78
CA ASP A 132 11.74 -10.26 -4.75
C ASP A 132 13.09 -9.73 -4.27
N HIS A 133 13.08 -8.69 -3.41
CA HIS A 133 14.27 -8.04 -2.86
C HIS A 133 14.21 -7.87 -1.33
N PRO A 134 14.00 -8.96 -0.55
CA PRO A 134 13.91 -8.86 0.90
C PRO A 134 15.20 -8.29 1.54
N ASP A 135 16.35 -8.44 0.89
CA ASP A 135 17.64 -7.89 1.32
C ASP A 135 17.71 -6.35 1.28
N TRP A 136 16.75 -5.69 0.62
CA TRP A 136 16.65 -4.23 0.61
C TRP A 136 16.02 -3.65 1.88
N TYR A 137 15.47 -4.48 2.76
CA TYR A 137 14.71 -4.07 3.94
C TYR A 137 15.44 -4.49 5.22
N ASP A 138 15.16 -3.80 6.32
CA ASP A 138 15.66 -4.22 7.63
C ASP A 138 14.86 -5.41 8.20
N GLU A 139 15.24 -5.89 9.39
CA GLU A 139 14.59 -7.03 10.06
C GLU A 139 13.08 -6.81 10.33
N ARG A 140 12.62 -5.55 10.30
CA ARG A 140 11.22 -5.17 10.51
C ARG A 140 10.46 -4.99 9.20
N GLY A 141 11.13 -5.12 8.06
CA GLY A 141 10.57 -4.84 6.74
C GLY A 141 10.51 -3.35 6.40
N GLU A 142 11.25 -2.50 7.11
CA GLU A 142 11.30 -1.07 6.79
C GLU A 142 12.27 -0.82 5.62
N PRO A 143 11.85 -0.09 4.58
CA PRO A 143 12.75 0.29 3.52
C PRO A 143 13.70 1.41 3.98
N PRO A 144 14.96 1.42 3.53
CA PRO A 144 15.87 2.53 3.77
C PRO A 144 15.33 3.81 3.13
N LEU A 145 15.77 4.96 3.64
CA LEU A 145 15.27 6.26 3.21
C LEU A 145 15.34 6.47 1.69
N LEU A 146 16.38 5.97 1.02
CA LEU A 146 16.54 6.07 -0.43
C LEU A 146 15.48 5.29 -1.20
N LEU A 147 15.18 4.04 -0.81
CA LEU A 147 14.14 3.23 -1.44
C LEU A 147 12.75 3.86 -1.20
N ARG A 148 12.49 4.32 0.03
CA ARG A 148 11.25 5.05 0.35
C ARG A 148 11.11 6.32 -0.46
N ALA A 149 12.20 7.10 -0.60
CA ALA A 149 12.23 8.31 -1.40
C ALA A 149 11.95 8.02 -2.88
N LEU A 150 12.57 6.98 -3.44
CA LEU A 150 12.30 6.54 -4.81
C LEU A 150 10.82 6.21 -5.00
N ALA A 151 10.26 5.35 -4.14
CA ALA A 151 8.88 4.91 -4.25
C ALA A 151 7.87 6.07 -4.08
N LEU A 152 8.04 6.92 -3.05
CA LEU A 152 7.09 7.99 -2.72
C LEU A 152 7.30 9.29 -3.49
N HIS A 153 8.46 9.49 -4.11
CA HIS A 153 8.62 10.53 -5.13
C HIS A 153 7.94 10.11 -6.43
N HIS A 154 8.19 8.88 -6.86
CA HIS A 154 7.60 8.33 -8.06
C HIS A 154 6.08 8.30 -7.90
N TYR A 155 5.53 7.60 -6.91
CA TYR A 155 4.11 7.57 -6.58
C TYR A 155 3.68 8.70 -5.63
N ALA A 156 4.07 9.95 -5.90
CA ALA A 156 3.63 11.09 -5.10
C ALA A 156 2.10 11.15 -4.98
N GLY A 157 1.59 11.45 -3.77
CA GLY A 157 0.15 11.48 -3.49
C GLY A 157 -0.45 10.16 -3.01
N HIS A 158 0.29 9.05 -3.06
CA HIS A 158 -0.23 7.72 -2.70
C HIS A 158 -0.06 7.37 -1.22
N GLY A 159 0.83 8.03 -0.48
CA GLY A 159 0.97 7.76 0.96
C GLY A 159 2.11 8.57 1.57
N TYR A 160 1.93 9.03 2.80
CA TYR A 160 2.92 9.79 3.55
C TYR A 160 2.86 9.47 5.03
N ALA A 161 3.96 9.67 5.76
CA ALA A 161 3.94 9.60 7.21
C ALA A 161 3.06 10.73 7.77
N ALA A 162 2.12 10.41 8.66
CA ALA A 162 1.12 11.39 9.12
C ALA A 162 1.72 12.54 9.94
N ALA A 163 2.84 12.31 10.64
CA ALA A 163 3.43 13.27 11.56
C ALA A 163 4.33 14.33 10.90
N ILE A 164 4.65 14.19 9.61
CA ILE A 164 5.61 15.06 8.92
C ILE A 164 4.86 15.85 7.83
N PRO A 165 5.06 17.18 7.70
CA PRO A 165 4.41 17.96 6.64
C PRO A 165 4.65 17.36 5.25
N ILE A 166 3.59 17.17 4.46
CA ILE A 166 3.65 16.48 3.17
C ILE A 166 4.59 17.19 2.18
N TRP A 167 4.59 18.52 2.16
CA TRP A 167 5.47 19.30 1.28
C TRP A 167 6.95 19.03 1.58
N LEU A 168 7.30 18.82 2.86
CA LEU A 168 8.67 18.53 3.29
C LEU A 168 9.07 17.12 2.86
N GLN A 169 8.19 16.14 3.06
CA GLN A 169 8.41 14.77 2.57
C GLN A 169 8.60 14.75 1.05
N ARG A 170 7.77 15.48 0.28
CA ARG A 170 7.88 15.56 -1.18
C ARG A 170 9.21 16.17 -1.64
N ALA A 171 9.62 17.29 -1.02
CA ALA A 171 10.89 17.94 -1.35
C ALA A 171 12.08 17.03 -1.05
N LEU A 172 12.08 16.40 0.14
CA LEU A 172 13.10 15.44 0.54
C LEU A 172 13.17 14.26 -0.43
N PHE A 173 12.04 13.62 -0.73
CA PHE A 173 12.00 12.44 -1.59
C PHE A 173 12.49 12.76 -3.01
N ALA A 174 12.07 13.89 -3.57
CA ALA A 174 12.55 14.34 -4.89
C ALA A 174 14.08 14.53 -4.91
N SER A 175 14.66 15.11 -3.86
CA SER A 175 16.10 15.33 -3.77
C SER A 175 16.91 14.03 -3.65
N LEU A 176 16.32 12.98 -3.07
CA LEU A 176 16.99 11.71 -2.78
C LEU A 176 16.83 10.67 -3.91
N THR A 177 15.86 10.82 -4.80
CA THR A 177 15.59 9.87 -5.88
C THR A 177 16.82 9.55 -6.77
N PRO A 178 17.63 10.53 -7.22
CA PRO A 178 18.83 10.22 -8.03
C PRO A 178 19.82 9.31 -7.28
N PHE A 179 20.00 9.53 -5.98
CA PHE A 179 20.89 8.72 -5.15
C PHE A 179 20.34 7.30 -4.94
N ALA A 180 19.02 7.13 -4.88
CA ALA A 180 18.41 5.80 -4.85
C ALA A 180 18.74 5.00 -6.12
N TYR A 181 18.70 5.65 -7.29
CA TYR A 181 19.11 5.00 -8.53
C TYR A 181 20.60 4.65 -8.56
N LEU A 182 21.47 5.55 -8.05
CA LEU A 182 22.91 5.29 -7.92
C LEU A 182 23.21 4.14 -6.96
N ALA A 183 22.43 4.00 -5.89
CA ALA A 183 22.51 2.89 -4.94
C ALA A 183 21.96 1.56 -5.47
N GLY A 184 21.42 1.54 -6.71
CA GLY A 184 20.95 0.32 -7.36
C GLY A 184 19.46 0.03 -7.19
N TYR A 185 18.71 0.81 -6.40
CA TYR A 185 17.27 0.59 -6.21
C TYR A 185 16.48 0.84 -7.50
N ARG A 186 15.50 -0.03 -7.78
CA ARG A 186 14.61 0.07 -8.93
C ARG A 186 13.18 -0.30 -8.53
N LEU A 187 12.22 0.25 -9.24
CA LEU A 187 10.81 -0.11 -9.13
C LEU A 187 10.50 -1.16 -10.20
N SER A 188 9.85 -2.26 -9.83
CA SER A 188 9.43 -3.33 -10.75
C SER A 188 8.42 -2.84 -11.79
N VAL A 189 7.59 -1.86 -11.42
CA VAL A 189 6.61 -1.25 -12.32
C VAL A 189 6.76 0.27 -12.28
N THR A 190 6.90 0.92 -13.44
CA THR A 190 6.97 2.39 -13.53
C THR A 190 5.58 3.01 -13.60
N GLN A 191 5.47 4.33 -13.39
CA GLN A 191 4.21 5.05 -13.54
C GLN A 191 3.76 5.03 -15.01
N ASN A 192 2.46 5.22 -15.22
CA ASN A 192 2.00 5.62 -16.54
C ASN A 192 2.54 7.01 -16.87
N ARG A 193 3.23 7.12 -18.01
CA ARG A 193 3.45 8.44 -18.61
C ARG A 193 2.07 8.94 -19.06
N GLN A 194 1.55 9.94 -18.34
CA GLN A 194 0.46 10.77 -18.86
C GLN A 194 1.01 11.73 -19.90
#